data_AF-A0A6I7WH67-F1
#
_entry.id   AF-A0A6I7WH67-F1
#
_cell.length_a   1.000
_cell.length_b   1.000
_cell.length_c   1.000
_cell.angle_alpha   90.00
_cell.angle_beta   90.00
_cell.angle_gamma   90.00
#
_symmetry.space_group_name_H-M   'P 1'
#
loop_
_entity.id
_entity.type
_entity.pdbx_description
1 polymer ?
#
loop_
_entity_poly.entity_id
_entity_poly.type
_entity_poly.pdbx_seq_one_letter_code
_entity_poly.pdbx_strand_id
1 'polypeptide(L)'
;MKTFKQMLIGVFTSVLLLAGTGANAMIVDVQLALVLDISGSIDDNEYNAQMNGYVEAFKNTTVQDRIGNFSNGIAVEMFFYASNVKVASIEAVLKTAADSEAFAAAIAAITRPTVIAPDRRAMLPHEIPGLLSP
;
A
#
# COMPACT_ATOMS: atom_id res chain seq x y z
N MET A 1 47.86 -39.76 34.74
CA MET A 1 47.65 -38.73 33.70
C MET A 1 46.93 -39.38 32.52
N LYS A 2 45.64 -39.10 32.33
CA LYS A 2 44.83 -39.58 31.19
C LYS A 2 44.30 -38.34 30.45
N THR A 3 44.99 -37.90 29.41
CA THR A 3 44.49 -36.87 28.49
C THR A 3 43.63 -37.54 27.43
N PHE A 4 42.31 -37.45 27.62
CA PHE A 4 41.33 -38.10 26.74
C PHE A 4 40.89 -37.11 25.65
N LYS A 5 41.37 -37.41 24.44
CA LYS A 5 40.62 -37.43 23.18
C LYS A 5 39.70 -36.25 22.83
N GLN A 6 40.03 -35.66 21.68
CA GLN A 6 39.08 -35.37 20.59
C GLN A 6 38.08 -34.25 20.83
N MET A 7 38.45 -33.03 20.40
CA MET A 7 37.51 -32.17 19.69
C MET A 7 38.13 -31.83 18.33
N LEU A 8 38.13 -32.83 17.45
CA LEU A 8 38.24 -32.62 16.02
C LEU A 8 36.84 -32.23 15.52
N ILE A 9 36.81 -31.31 14.56
CA ILE A 9 35.75 -31.19 13.53
C ILE A 9 34.50 -30.45 13.99
N GLY A 10 34.37 -29.24 13.46
CA GLY A 10 33.12 -28.50 13.46
C GLY A 10 33.31 -27.08 12.97
N VAL A 11 34.04 -26.87 11.87
CA VAL A 11 33.90 -25.65 11.09
C VAL A 11 32.48 -25.69 10.50
N PHE A 12 31.50 -25.28 11.28
CA PHE A 12 30.20 -24.88 10.76
C PHE A 12 30.42 -23.53 10.08
N THR A 13 30.92 -23.59 8.84
CA THR A 13 30.74 -22.49 7.89
C THR A 13 29.24 -22.40 7.65
N SER A 14 28.52 -21.74 8.55
CA SER A 14 27.18 -21.26 8.27
C SER A 14 27.32 -20.23 7.16
N VAL A 15 27.28 -20.71 5.91
CA VAL A 15 27.00 -19.86 4.76
C VAL A 15 25.61 -19.31 5.01
N LEU A 16 25.60 -18.10 5.56
CA LEU A 16 24.42 -17.28 5.70
C LEU A 16 24.00 -16.94 4.26
N LEU A 17 23.12 -17.76 3.69
CA LEU A 17 22.37 -17.41 2.49
C LEU A 17 21.47 -16.24 2.87
N LEU A 18 22.02 -15.02 2.84
CA LEU A 18 21.25 -13.82 2.57
C LEU A 18 20.78 -13.96 1.12
N ALA A 19 19.75 -14.77 0.90
CA ALA A 19 18.81 -14.48 -0.17
C ALA A 19 18.21 -13.13 0.21
N GLY A 20 18.87 -12.05 -0.21
CA GLY A 20 18.30 -10.73 -0.15
C GLY A 20 16.97 -10.83 -0.86
N THR A 21 15.88 -10.65 -0.13
CA THR A 21 14.60 -10.31 -0.73
C THR A 21 14.83 -8.98 -1.42
N GLY A 22 15.28 -9.04 -2.67
CA GLY A 22 15.42 -7.86 -3.50
C GLY A 22 14.07 -7.17 -3.47
N ALA A 23 14.00 -6.00 -2.84
CA ALA A 23 12.88 -5.11 -3.01
C ALA A 23 12.81 -4.85 -4.52
N ASN A 24 11.88 -5.53 -5.19
CA ASN A 24 11.63 -5.31 -6.60
C ASN A 24 10.89 -3.99 -6.67
N ALA A 25 11.64 -2.89 -6.63
CA ALA A 25 11.10 -1.59 -6.98
C ALA A 25 10.60 -1.72 -8.42
N MET A 26 9.27 -1.75 -8.58
CA MET A 26 8.69 -1.77 -9.91
C MET A 26 9.05 -0.43 -10.56
N ILE A 27 9.84 -0.49 -11.63
CA ILE A 27 10.14 0.69 -12.42
C ILE A 27 8.83 1.12 -13.07
N VAL A 28 8.44 2.37 -12.85
CA VAL A 28 7.29 3.04 -13.45
C VAL A 28 7.74 4.41 -13.93
N ASP A 29 7.08 4.95 -14.94
CA ASP A 29 7.43 6.27 -15.49
C ASP A 29 6.82 7.39 -14.63
N VAL A 30 5.69 7.11 -13.97
CA VAL A 30 5.01 8.03 -13.05
C VAL A 30 4.57 7.27 -11.81
N GLN A 31 4.74 7.89 -10.65
CA GLN A 31 4.09 7.48 -9.41
C GLN A 31 3.09 8.56 -8.99
N LEU A 32 1.83 8.18 -8.87
CA LEU A 32 0.70 9.07 -8.61
C LEU A 32 0.04 8.68 -7.28
N ALA A 33 0.01 9.62 -6.34
CA ALA A 33 -0.72 9.50 -5.08
C ALA A 33 -2.01 10.33 -5.16
N LEU A 34 -3.16 9.68 -4.97
CA LEU A 34 -4.47 10.30 -4.85
C LEU A 34 -4.88 10.32 -3.38
N VAL A 35 -4.94 11.52 -2.80
CA VAL A 35 -5.27 11.72 -1.38
C VAL A 35 -6.68 12.25 -1.27
N LEU A 36 -7.60 11.44 -0.73
CA LEU A 36 -9.01 11.80 -0.66
C LEU A 36 -9.36 12.26 0.76
N ASP A 37 -9.98 13.44 0.85
CA ASP A 37 -10.48 13.96 2.12
C ASP A 37 -11.79 13.25 2.50
N ILE A 38 -11.79 12.62 3.67
CA ILE A 38 -12.97 12.02 4.29
C ILE A 38 -13.29 12.68 5.64
N SER A 39 -12.84 13.92 5.84
CA SER A 39 -13.12 14.70 7.04
C SER A 39 -14.63 14.86 7.28
N GLY A 40 -15.01 15.16 8.52
CA GLY A 40 -16.41 15.38 8.89
C GLY A 40 -17.07 16.56 8.20
N SER A 41 -16.33 17.38 7.44
CA SER A 41 -16.86 18.46 6.61
C SER A 41 -17.32 17.98 5.21
N ILE A 42 -16.93 16.77 4.81
CA ILE A 42 -17.29 16.16 3.54
C ILE A 42 -18.57 15.36 3.73
N ASP A 43 -19.67 15.81 3.15
CA ASP A 43 -20.92 15.05 3.14
C ASP A 43 -20.88 13.89 2.13
N ASP A 44 -21.91 13.06 2.12
CA ASP A 44 -21.96 11.89 1.23
C ASP A 44 -22.08 12.27 -0.25
N ASN A 45 -22.70 13.40 -0.58
CA ASN A 45 -22.84 13.83 -1.97
C ASN A 45 -21.49 14.28 -2.52
N GLU A 46 -20.74 15.06 -1.73
CA GLU A 46 -19.40 15.53 -2.07
C GLU A 46 -18.42 14.35 -2.16
N TYR A 47 -18.49 13.41 -1.21
CA TYR A 47 -17.70 12.18 -1.28
C TYR A 47 -17.99 11.40 -2.57
N ASN A 48 -19.28 11.16 -2.87
CA ASN A 48 -19.68 10.40 -4.06
C ASN A 48 -19.28 11.13 -5.35
N ALA A 49 -19.38 12.47 -5.38
CA ALA A 49 -18.95 13.27 -6.53
C ALA A 49 -17.44 13.12 -6.78
N GLN A 50 -16.62 13.17 -5.74
CA GLN A 50 -15.18 12.94 -5.84
C GLN A 50 -14.87 11.53 -6.35
N MET A 51 -15.48 10.50 -5.76
CA MET A 51 -15.26 9.10 -6.16
C MET A 51 -15.66 8.86 -7.62
N ASN A 52 -16.83 9.37 -8.03
CA ASN A 52 -17.28 9.28 -9.42
C ASN A 52 -16.34 10.03 -10.37
N GLY A 53 -15.82 11.19 -9.96
CA GLY A 53 -14.81 11.93 -10.72
C GLY A 53 -13.57 11.08 -11.03
N TYR A 54 -13.06 10.33 -10.05
CA TYR A 54 -11.92 9.43 -10.27
C TYR A 54 -12.29 8.23 -11.14
N VAL A 55 -13.45 7.61 -10.94
CA VAL A 55 -13.94 6.51 -11.78
C VAL A 55 -14.01 6.95 -13.25
N GLU A 56 -14.65 8.09 -13.53
CA GLU A 56 -14.77 8.62 -14.88
C GLU A 56 -13.44 9.06 -15.47
N ALA A 57 -12.50 9.54 -14.64
CA ALA A 57 -11.15 9.88 -15.10
C ALA A 57 -10.38 8.65 -15.60
N PHE A 58 -10.44 7.51 -14.90
CA PHE A 58 -9.76 6.28 -15.32
C PHE A 58 -10.49 5.50 -16.44
N LYS A 59 -11.77 5.81 -16.68
CA LYS A 59 -12.54 5.36 -17.86
C LYS A 59 -12.35 6.24 -19.10
N ASN A 60 -11.76 7.43 -18.93
CA ASN A 60 -11.60 8.36 -20.03
C ASN A 60 -10.53 7.85 -21.01
N THR A 61 -10.91 7.66 -22.29
CA THR A 61 -10.00 7.12 -23.32
C THR A 61 -8.75 7.97 -23.53
N THR A 62 -8.84 9.30 -23.38
CA THR A 62 -7.66 10.17 -23.48
C THR A 62 -6.68 9.94 -22.32
N VAL A 63 -7.17 9.64 -21.13
CA VAL A 63 -6.32 9.28 -19.98
C VAL A 63 -5.69 7.91 -20.20
N GLN A 64 -6.48 6.92 -20.65
CA GLN A 64 -6.02 5.57 -20.95
C GLN A 64 -4.94 5.55 -22.03
N ASP A 65 -5.13 6.30 -23.11
CA ASP A 65 -4.15 6.42 -24.19
C ASP A 65 -2.84 7.04 -23.69
N ARG A 66 -2.92 8.06 -22.82
CA ARG A 66 -1.74 8.67 -22.20
C ARG A 66 -1.01 7.69 -21.28
N ILE A 67 -1.75 6.90 -20.49
CA ILE A 67 -1.17 5.85 -19.65
C ILE A 67 -0.45 4.81 -20.51
N GLY A 68 -1.08 4.37 -21.61
CA GLY A 68 -0.52 3.38 -22.53
C GLY A 68 0.72 3.84 -23.29
N ASN A 69 0.98 5.15 -23.36
CA ASN A 69 2.18 5.71 -23.98
C ASN A 69 3.41 5.68 -23.07
N PHE A 70 3.25 5.37 -21.78
CA PHE A 70 4.39 5.16 -20.87
C PHE A 70 5.01 3.78 -21.11
N SER A 71 6.34 3.73 -21.18
CA SER A 71 7.09 2.48 -21.40
C SER A 71 6.98 1.54 -20.19
N ASN A 72 6.98 2.11 -18.99
CA ASN A 72 6.90 1.35 -17.75
C ASN A 72 5.53 1.47 -17.04
N GLY A 73 4.60 2.22 -17.64
CA GLY A 73 3.29 2.52 -17.06
C GLY A 73 3.36 3.50 -15.88
N ILE A 74 2.24 3.58 -15.15
CA ILE A 74 2.12 4.44 -13.97
C ILE A 74 1.77 3.59 -12.75
N ALA A 75 2.39 3.87 -11.61
CA ALA A 75 1.91 3.38 -10.31
C ALA A 75 0.91 4.39 -9.75
N VAL A 76 -0.26 3.92 -9.35
CA VAL A 76 -1.29 4.74 -8.71
C VAL A 76 -1.58 4.16 -7.34
N GLU A 77 -1.53 5.02 -6.33
CA GLU A 77 -1.98 4.72 -4.97
C GLU A 77 -3.09 5.71 -4.62
N MET A 78 -4.22 5.20 -4.14
CA MET A 78 -5.30 6.01 -3.61
C MET A 78 -5.38 5.80 -2.10
N PHE A 79 -5.32 6.84 -1.29
CA PHE A 79 -5.48 6.72 0.16
C PHE A 79 -6.41 7.78 0.73
N PHE A 80 -7.12 7.40 1.80
CA PHE A 80 -8.06 8.27 2.48
C PHE A 80 -7.40 8.95 3.66
N TYR A 81 -7.68 10.24 3.80
CA TYR A 81 -7.15 11.07 4.84
C TYR A 81 -8.28 11.80 5.58
N ALA A 82 -8.21 11.74 6.91
CA ALA A 82 -8.87 12.66 7.82
C ALA A 82 -7.98 12.80 9.08
N SER A 83 -8.30 13.75 9.97
CA SER A 83 -7.47 14.14 11.11
C SER A 83 -6.82 12.98 11.88
N ASN A 84 -7.53 11.85 12.03
CA ASN A 84 -7.03 10.69 12.77
C ASN A 84 -6.98 9.42 11.89
N VAL A 85 -7.37 9.51 10.62
CA VAL A 85 -7.57 8.36 9.72
C VAL A 85 -6.52 8.37 8.64
N LYS A 86 -5.67 7.34 8.63
CA LYS A 86 -4.85 6.97 7.48
C LYS A 86 -5.19 5.54 7.13
N VAL A 87 -6.06 5.37 6.15
CA VAL A 87 -6.38 4.04 5.63
C VAL A 87 -5.65 3.90 4.32
N ALA A 88 -4.68 2.99 4.28
CA ALA A 88 -4.09 2.55 3.03
C ALA A 88 -5.23 2.07 2.14
N SER A 89 -5.32 2.62 0.94
CA SER A 89 -6.30 2.16 -0.02
C SER A 89 -5.60 1.88 -1.34
N ILE A 90 -6.39 1.34 -2.26
CA ILE A 90 -5.94 0.55 -3.40
C ILE A 90 -4.69 1.10 -4.10
N GLU A 91 -3.81 0.18 -4.46
CA GLU A 91 -2.64 0.44 -5.29
C GLU A 91 -2.71 -0.43 -6.55
N ALA A 92 -2.24 0.11 -7.67
CA ALA A 92 -2.14 -0.62 -8.92
C ALA A 92 -1.03 -0.03 -9.80
N VAL A 93 -0.51 -0.85 -10.71
CA VAL A 93 0.29 -0.37 -11.83
C VAL A 93 -0.52 -0.48 -13.11
N LEU A 94 -0.71 0.64 -13.78
CA LEU A 94 -1.53 0.76 -14.98
C LEU A 94 -0.62 0.90 -16.20
N LYS A 95 -0.77 -0.03 -17.15
CA LYS A 95 -0.03 -0.02 -18.44
C LYS A 95 -0.97 0.02 -19.63
N THR A 96 -2.22 -0.40 -19.44
CA THR A 96 -3.20 -0.56 -20.51
C THR A 96 -4.53 0.09 -20.15
N ALA A 97 -5.38 0.25 -21.16
CA ALA A 97 -6.77 0.64 -20.94
C ALA A 97 -7.50 -0.37 -20.03
N ALA A 98 -7.24 -1.66 -20.17
CA ALA A 98 -7.84 -2.70 -19.32
C ALA A 98 -7.43 -2.57 -17.85
N ASP A 99 -6.16 -2.23 -17.57
CA ASP A 99 -5.72 -1.95 -16.20
C ASP A 99 -6.46 -0.73 -15.62
N SER A 100 -6.65 0.31 -16.45
CA SER A 100 -7.34 1.54 -16.06
C SER A 100 -8.83 1.29 -15.78
N GLU A 101 -9.51 0.49 -16.59
CA GLU A 101 -10.90 0.05 -16.36
C GLU A 101 -11.01 -0.80 -15.08
N ALA A 102 -10.06 -1.71 -14.84
CA ALA A 102 -10.02 -2.51 -13.62
C ALA A 102 -9.81 -1.64 -12.37
N PHE A 103 -8.94 -0.62 -12.46
CA PHE A 103 -8.73 0.34 -11.38
C PHE A 103 -9.97 1.21 -11.14
N ALA A 104 -10.64 1.68 -12.20
CA ALA A 104 -11.90 2.40 -12.10
C ALA A 104 -12.99 1.54 -11.42
N ALA A 105 -13.09 0.26 -11.78
CA ALA A 105 -14.00 -0.68 -11.14
C ALA A 105 -13.64 -0.92 -9.66
N ALA A 106 -12.35 -0.98 -9.32
CA ALA A 106 -11.90 -1.08 -7.95
C ALA A 106 -12.28 0.16 -7.13
N ILE A 107 -12.13 1.37 -7.68
CA ILE A 107 -12.57 2.63 -7.05
C ILE A 107 -14.09 2.58 -6.80
N ALA A 108 -14.88 2.21 -7.82
CA ALA A 108 -16.33 2.16 -7.74
C ALA A 108 -16.85 1.14 -6.69
N ALA A 109 -16.06 0.11 -6.37
CA ALA A 109 -16.39 -0.88 -5.36
C ALA A 109 -16.03 -0.45 -3.94
N ILE A 110 -15.35 0.68 -3.74
CA ILE A 110 -14.96 1.15 -2.42
C ILE A 110 -16.20 1.59 -1.64
N THR A 111 -16.35 1.02 -0.44
CA THR A 111 -17.25 1.55 0.58
C THR A 111 -16.54 2.65 1.34
N ARG A 112 -17.20 3.80 1.55
CA ARG A 112 -16.65 4.95 2.29
C ARG A 112 -16.08 4.48 3.64
N PRO A 113 -14.77 4.68 3.91
CA PRO A 113 -14.19 4.30 5.19
C PRO A 113 -14.83 5.10 6.33
N THR A 114 -15.35 4.39 7.32
CA THR A 114 -15.94 4.97 8.55
C THR A 114 -15.06 4.77 9.79
N VAL A 115 -14.03 3.91 9.68
CA VAL A 115 -13.16 3.53 10.79
C VAL A 115 -11.85 4.31 10.74
N ILE A 116 -11.62 5.06 11.81
CA ILE A 116 -10.32 5.59 12.20
C ILE A 116 -9.47 4.42 12.66
N ALA A 117 -8.50 3.95 11.87
CA ALA A 117 -7.45 3.11 12.44
C ALA A 117 -6.61 4.02 13.36
N PRO A 118 -6.60 3.82 14.69
CA PRO A 118 -5.65 4.54 15.52
C PRO A 118 -4.25 4.14 15.04
N ASP A 119 -3.39 5.14 14.83
CA ASP A 119 -2.00 4.87 14.51
C ASP A 119 -1.42 3.98 15.62
N ARG A 120 -1.08 2.73 15.29
CA ARG A 120 -0.46 1.79 16.24
C ARG A 120 0.86 2.32 16.82
N ARG A 121 1.44 3.37 16.24
CA ARG A 121 2.64 4.06 16.75
C ARG A 121 2.32 5.24 17.66
N ALA A 122 1.08 5.72 17.69
CA ALA A 122 0.63 6.82 18.54
C ALA A 122 -0.05 6.36 19.84
N MET A 123 -0.35 5.06 19.97
CA MET A 123 -0.93 4.47 21.19
C MET A 123 0.13 4.40 22.30
N LEU A 124 -0.22 4.91 23.48
CA LEU A 124 0.61 4.73 24.67
C LEU A 124 0.58 3.25 25.09
N PRO A 125 1.60 2.72 25.80
CA PRO A 125 1.71 1.30 26.12
C PRO A 125 0.48 0.68 26.84
N HIS A 126 -0.32 1.51 27.52
CA HIS A 126 -1.53 1.10 28.21
C HIS A 126 -2.78 1.00 27.31
N GLU A 127 -2.70 1.48 26.06
CA GLU A 127 -3.78 1.45 25.08
C GLU A 127 -3.68 0.26 24.12
N ILE A 128 -2.68 -0.62 24.30
CA ILE A 128 -2.53 -1.88 23.54
C ILE A 128 -3.31 -2.99 24.27
N PRO A 129 -4.45 -3.47 23.75
CA PRO A 129 -5.18 -4.55 24.39
C PRO A 129 -4.34 -5.84 24.37
N GLY A 130 -4.02 -6.38 25.55
CA GLY A 130 -3.28 -7.64 25.70
C GLY A 130 -1.81 -7.52 26.11
N LEU A 131 -1.27 -6.31 26.29
CA LEU A 131 0.04 -6.13 26.92
C LEU A 131 -0.16 -5.96 28.43
N LEU A 132 -0.08 -7.06 29.19
CA LEU A 132 0.00 -6.98 30.65
C LEU A 132 1.24 -6.15 31.01
N SER A 133 1.02 -5.07 31.76
CA SER A 133 2.12 -4.26 32.30
C SER A 133 2.94 -5.10 33.30
N PRO A 134 4.28 -4.95 33.34
CA PRO A 134 5.13 -5.63 34.32
C PRO A 134 4.87 -5.15 35.75
#